data_AF-W9Y8D7-F1
#
_entry.id   AF-W9Y8D7-F1
#
_cell.length_a   1.000
_cell.length_b   1.000
_cell.length_c   1.000
_cell.angle_alpha   90.00
_cell.angle_beta   90.00
_cell.angle_gamma   90.00
#
_symmetry.space_group_name_H-M   'P 1'
#
loop_
_entity.id
_entity.type
_entity.pdbx_description
1 polymer ?
#
loop_
_entity_poly.entity_id
_entity_poly.type
_entity_poly.pdbx_seq_one_letter_code
_entity_poly.pdbx_strand_id
1 'polypeptide(L)'
;MAPITRKRKAEGHVGFVTLRLSPGFDISKLKKKITARRPAFRRPALPRRTKPYTNRYRFEFGEDHLYTHASPTQAEIDTVAGILKAERPVLKLSAAQTGTASNPFHAGGRISVDSIVRVILSQSCTNEAALDAQQTMIWAYPFPVDGGAVVGKMPNYHAMRKQSIEKLKAVLSRTGLQNLKATGIKGVLDAVYETNIARIKPGEVIYDGNKPGATDFVPGLLSVDYIYEAYEQGGKQAVFDKLVQLPQIGVKSACCLMGFNMKLPVFAVDTHVAGMAKLLG
;
A
#
# COMPACT_ATOMS: atom_id res chain seq x y z
N MET A 1 39.53 55.27 15.88
CA MET A 1 38.39 54.39 16.22
C MET A 1 38.53 53.10 15.43
N ALA A 2 38.94 52.02 16.09
CA ALA A 2 39.16 50.71 15.48
C ALA A 2 37.84 49.90 15.39
N PRO A 3 37.65 49.03 14.40
CA PRO A 3 36.40 48.32 14.21
C PRO A 3 36.23 47.18 15.23
N ILE A 4 35.01 47.10 15.78
CA ILE A 4 34.56 46.02 16.68
C ILE A 4 34.41 44.73 15.87
N THR A 5 35.36 43.81 15.98
CA THR A 5 35.21 42.44 15.47
C THR A 5 34.24 41.65 16.36
N ARG A 6 32.99 41.50 15.92
CA ARG A 6 32.03 40.54 16.49
C ARG A 6 32.54 39.11 16.26
N LYS A 7 32.99 38.43 17.33
CA LYS A 7 33.30 36.99 17.31
C LYS A 7 32.08 36.21 16.81
N ARG A 8 32.20 35.52 15.67
CA ARG A 8 31.18 34.59 15.18
C ARG A 8 31.04 33.43 16.17
N LYS A 9 29.82 33.18 16.65
CA LYS A 9 29.49 32.00 17.48
C LYS A 9 29.59 30.75 16.59
N ALA A 10 30.28 29.71 17.06
CA ALA A 10 30.36 28.44 16.37
C ALA A 10 29.08 27.64 16.63
N GLU A 11 28.44 27.17 15.55
CA GLU A 11 27.26 26.30 15.61
C GLU A 11 27.67 24.87 15.29
N GLY A 12 27.34 23.92 16.17
CA GLY A 12 27.58 22.49 15.99
C GLY A 12 26.26 21.76 15.77
N HIS A 13 26.19 20.92 14.74
CA HIS A 13 25.02 20.09 14.46
C HIS A 13 25.20 18.69 15.08
N VAL A 14 24.26 18.29 15.95
CA VAL A 14 24.16 16.92 16.48
C VAL A 14 22.73 16.44 16.25
N GLY A 15 22.49 15.72 15.14
CA GLY A 15 21.14 15.32 14.73
C GLY A 15 20.27 16.49 14.27
N PHE A 16 18.97 16.48 14.61
CA PHE A 16 17.96 17.46 14.19
C PHE A 16 17.84 18.71 15.09
N VAL A 17 18.73 18.88 16.09
CA VAL A 17 18.66 20.00 17.05
C VAL A 17 19.91 20.86 16.94
N THR A 18 19.73 22.16 16.72
CA THR A 18 20.83 23.15 16.70
C THR A 18 21.03 23.70 18.11
N LEU A 19 22.14 23.35 18.75
CA LEU A 19 22.51 23.87 20.07
C LEU A 19 23.53 25.01 19.93
N ARG A 20 23.27 26.14 20.60
CA ARG A 20 24.23 27.25 20.71
C ARG A 20 25.26 26.94 21.78
N LEU A 21 26.47 26.63 21.37
CA LEU A 21 27.58 26.28 22.27
C LEU A 21 28.42 27.51 22.62
N SER A 22 28.96 27.53 23.83
CA SER A 22 29.87 28.57 24.33
C SER A 22 31.18 28.59 23.51
N PRO A 23 31.80 29.76 23.28
CA PRO A 23 33.08 29.84 22.57
C PRO A 23 34.16 29.04 23.31
N GLY A 24 34.77 28.06 22.64
CA GLY A 24 35.81 27.18 23.21
C GLY A 24 35.35 25.77 23.59
N PHE A 25 34.06 25.44 23.41
CA PHE A 25 33.56 24.09 23.68
C PHE A 25 33.93 23.11 22.54
N ASP A 26 34.81 22.17 22.84
CA ASP A 26 35.32 21.18 21.90
C ASP A 26 34.38 19.97 21.79
N ILE A 27 33.66 19.89 20.67
CA ILE A 27 32.70 18.83 20.34
C ILE A 27 33.39 17.46 20.21
N SER A 28 34.70 17.41 19.93
CA SER A 28 35.42 16.13 19.82
C SER A 28 35.47 15.37 21.15
N LYS A 29 35.37 16.07 22.29
CA LYS A 29 35.33 15.49 23.63
C LYS A 29 33.98 14.84 23.98
N LEU A 30 32.91 15.15 23.24
CA LEU A 30 31.59 14.51 23.37
C LEU A 30 31.49 13.17 22.63
N LYS A 31 32.49 12.79 21.81
CA LYS A 31 32.55 11.48 21.15
C LYS A 31 32.93 10.34 22.11
N LYS A 32 32.44 10.36 23.36
CA LYS A 32 32.33 9.09 24.09
C LYS A 32 31.27 8.28 23.37
N LYS A 33 31.66 7.09 22.90
CA LYS A 33 30.76 6.06 22.37
C LYS A 33 29.77 5.72 23.49
N ILE A 34 28.68 6.47 23.60
CA ILE A 34 27.51 6.04 24.35
C ILE A 34 26.96 4.90 23.52
N THR A 35 27.46 3.70 23.76
CA THR A 35 26.72 2.48 23.43
C THR A 35 25.48 2.55 24.30
N ALA A 36 24.44 3.23 23.81
CA ALA A 36 23.13 3.16 24.41
C ALA A 36 22.84 1.67 24.52
N ARG A 37 22.81 1.14 25.74
CA ARG A 37 22.29 -0.19 25.99
C ARG A 37 20.84 -0.11 25.53
N ARG A 38 20.57 -0.52 24.29
CA ARG A 38 19.21 -0.70 23.81
C ARG A 38 18.54 -1.54 24.89
N PRO A 39 17.41 -1.09 25.48
CA PRO A 39 16.65 -1.97 26.34
C PRO A 39 16.45 -3.26 25.55
N ALA A 40 16.97 -4.36 26.07
CA ALA A 40 16.87 -5.66 25.45
C ALA A 40 15.44 -6.14 25.68
N PHE A 41 14.48 -5.53 24.98
CA PHE A 41 13.19 -6.16 24.78
C PHE A 41 13.45 -7.39 23.93
N ARG A 42 13.78 -8.50 24.59
CA ARG A 42 13.79 -9.81 23.97
C ARG A 42 12.33 -10.12 23.72
N ARG A 43 11.93 -10.07 22.45
CA ARG A 43 10.62 -10.56 22.04
C ARG A 43 10.46 -11.97 22.61
N PRO A 44 9.35 -12.26 23.31
CA PRO A 44 9.05 -13.61 23.74
C PRO A 44 9.16 -14.55 22.54
N ALA A 45 9.73 -15.74 22.77
CA ALA A 45 9.79 -16.73 21.71
C ALA A 45 8.35 -17.16 21.40
N LEU A 46 7.89 -16.88 20.17
CA LEU A 46 6.58 -17.34 19.70
C LEU A 46 6.46 -18.86 19.91
N PRO A 47 5.24 -19.37 20.19
CA PRO A 47 5.00 -20.81 20.26
C PRO A 47 5.56 -21.50 19.02
N ARG A 48 6.20 -22.65 19.22
CA ARG A 48 6.83 -23.38 18.11
C ARG A 48 5.75 -23.84 17.13
N ARG A 49 5.74 -23.26 15.93
CA ARG A 49 4.84 -23.66 14.86
C ARG A 49 5.13 -25.09 14.40
N THR A 50 4.07 -25.85 14.14
CA THR A 50 4.14 -27.20 13.57
C THR A 50 4.19 -27.20 12.05
N LYS A 51 3.64 -26.16 11.41
CA LYS A 51 3.59 -26.00 9.95
C LYS A 51 4.32 -24.73 9.50
N PRO A 52 5.06 -24.78 8.38
CA PRO A 52 5.69 -23.59 7.82
C PRO A 52 4.63 -22.60 7.34
N TYR A 53 5.00 -21.32 7.24
CA TYR A 53 4.16 -20.32 6.62
C TYR A 53 4.03 -20.57 5.12
N THR A 54 2.86 -20.25 4.58
CA THR A 54 2.51 -20.39 3.15
C THR A 54 2.97 -19.20 2.30
N ASN A 55 3.44 -18.11 2.93
CA ASN A 55 3.85 -16.89 2.25
C ASN A 55 5.17 -16.32 2.80
N ARG A 56 5.82 -15.51 1.96
CA ARG A 56 7.11 -14.84 2.27
C ARG A 56 7.05 -13.87 3.45
N TYR A 57 5.86 -13.38 3.79
CA TYR A 57 5.66 -12.41 4.88
C TYR A 57 5.56 -13.06 6.26
N ARG A 58 5.55 -14.40 6.32
CA ARG A 58 5.40 -15.14 7.57
C ARG A 58 4.15 -14.69 8.35
N PHE A 59 3.06 -14.53 7.60
CA PHE A 59 1.79 -14.05 8.12
C PHE A 59 0.72 -15.14 8.04
N GLU A 60 -0.03 -15.34 9.11
CA GLU A 60 -1.22 -16.19 9.13
C GLU A 60 -2.33 -15.50 9.94
N PHE A 61 -3.56 -15.53 9.44
CA PHE A 61 -4.69 -14.98 10.18
C PHE A 61 -4.97 -15.77 11.46
N GLY A 62 -5.25 -15.05 12.55
CA GLY A 62 -5.55 -15.63 13.86
C GLY A 62 -4.30 -15.91 14.71
N GLU A 63 -3.10 -15.65 14.20
CA GLU A 63 -1.88 -15.76 14.99
C GLU A 63 -1.73 -14.55 15.93
N ASP A 64 -1.66 -14.80 17.23
CA ASP A 64 -1.41 -13.77 18.24
C ASP A 64 0.09 -13.68 18.56
N HIS A 65 0.71 -12.57 18.16
CA HIS A 65 2.14 -12.30 18.41
C HIS A 65 2.36 -11.52 19.71
N LEU A 66 1.29 -11.14 20.41
CA LEU A 66 1.28 -10.35 21.62
C LEU A 66 0.63 -11.11 22.79
N TYR A 67 0.56 -12.44 22.74
CA TYR A 67 -0.07 -13.28 23.75
C TYR A 67 0.52 -13.15 25.17
N THR A 68 1.74 -12.60 25.30
CA THR A 68 2.37 -12.28 26.61
C THR A 68 2.23 -10.82 27.01
N HIS A 69 1.58 -9.99 26.19
CA HIS A 69 1.46 -8.56 26.43
C HIS A 69 0.37 -8.32 27.47
N ALA A 70 0.72 -7.66 28.58
CA ALA A 70 -0.16 -7.58 29.75
C ALA A 70 -1.23 -6.48 29.65
N SER A 71 -0.99 -5.45 28.84
CA SER A 71 -1.89 -4.31 28.60
C SER A 71 -1.58 -3.72 27.21
N PRO A 72 -2.55 -3.24 26.42
CA PRO A 72 -3.93 -2.99 26.81
C PRO A 72 -4.73 -4.29 26.99
N THR A 73 -5.47 -4.34 28.09
CA THR A 73 -6.45 -5.38 28.39
C THR A 73 -7.65 -5.26 27.44
N GLN A 74 -8.48 -6.30 27.35
CA GLN A 74 -9.68 -6.24 26.52
C GLN A 74 -10.60 -5.06 26.88
N ALA A 75 -10.75 -4.75 28.17
CA ALA A 75 -11.57 -3.61 28.63
C ALA A 75 -10.99 -2.25 28.20
N GLU A 76 -9.67 -2.11 28.18
CA GLU A 76 -8.99 -0.91 27.69
C GLU A 76 -9.16 -0.78 26.17
N ILE A 77 -9.03 -1.88 25.43
CA ILE A 77 -9.30 -1.94 23.99
C ILE A 77 -10.75 -1.55 23.68
N ASP A 78 -11.71 -2.08 24.43
CA ASP A 78 -13.14 -1.79 24.26
C ASP A 78 -13.46 -0.32 24.55
N THR A 79 -12.78 0.28 25.52
CA THR A 79 -12.89 1.71 25.84
C THR A 79 -12.43 2.57 24.65
N VAL A 80 -11.26 2.28 24.10
CA VAL A 80 -10.74 2.97 22.91
C VAL A 80 -11.68 2.77 21.71
N ALA A 81 -12.16 1.55 21.50
CA ALA A 81 -13.10 1.24 20.43
C ALA A 81 -14.41 2.03 20.57
N GLY A 82 -14.91 2.18 21.80
CA GLY A 82 -16.08 3.00 22.14
C GLY A 82 -15.89 4.47 21.77
N ILE A 83 -14.75 5.06 22.14
CA ILE A 83 -14.39 6.45 21.80
C ILE A 83 -14.34 6.62 20.27
N LEU A 84 -13.60 5.77 19.56
CA LEU A 84 -13.48 5.85 18.10
C LEU A 84 -14.84 5.70 17.39
N LYS A 85 -15.73 4.85 17.93
CA LYS A 85 -17.08 4.67 17.40
C LYS A 85 -17.96 5.91 17.61
N ALA A 86 -17.83 6.58 18.76
CA ALA A 86 -18.56 7.80 19.07
C ALA A 86 -18.11 9.00 18.22
N GLU A 87 -16.81 9.09 17.90
CA GLU A 87 -16.24 10.17 17.08
C GLU A 87 -16.52 10.01 15.58
N ARG A 88 -16.78 8.78 15.12
CA ARG A 88 -16.93 8.46 13.69
C ARG A 88 -18.01 9.28 12.95
N PRO A 89 -19.21 9.55 13.50
CA PRO A 89 -20.23 10.36 12.83
C PRO A 89 -19.76 11.79 12.56
N VAL A 90 -19.08 12.42 13.54
CA VAL A 90 -18.56 13.79 13.41
C VAL A 90 -17.52 13.85 12.29
N LEU A 91 -16.57 12.90 12.27
CA LEU A 91 -15.55 12.83 11.22
C LEU A 91 -16.15 12.61 9.82
N LYS A 92 -17.23 11.83 9.71
CA LYS A 92 -17.93 11.62 8.43
C LYS A 92 -18.60 12.90 7.92
N LEU A 93 -19.22 13.67 8.81
CA LEU A 93 -19.87 14.94 8.45
C LEU A 93 -18.82 15.95 7.97
N SER A 94 -17.70 16.08 8.68
CA SER A 94 -16.61 16.97 8.27
C SER A 94 -15.97 16.56 6.94
N ALA A 95 -15.80 15.26 6.69
CA ALA A 95 -15.31 14.77 5.40
C ALA A 95 -16.26 15.13 4.25
N ALA A 96 -17.58 14.96 4.45
CA ALA A 96 -18.58 15.32 3.45
C ALA A 96 -18.59 16.82 3.14
N GLN A 97 -18.46 17.69 4.16
CA GLN A 97 -18.44 19.14 4.00
C GLN A 97 -17.19 19.65 3.26
N THR A 98 -16.05 19.00 3.45
CA THR A 98 -14.78 19.36 2.80
C THR A 98 -14.61 18.76 1.41
N GLY A 99 -15.60 17.98 0.93
CA GLY A 99 -15.49 17.22 -0.32
C GLY A 99 -14.46 16.09 -0.27
N THR A 100 -13.95 15.75 0.91
CA THR A 100 -12.97 14.68 1.10
C THR A 100 -13.70 13.34 1.03
N ALA A 101 -13.24 12.43 0.17
CA ALA A 101 -13.86 11.11 0.04
C ALA A 101 -13.87 10.36 1.40
N SER A 102 -15.06 9.98 1.86
CA SER A 102 -15.22 9.19 3.10
C SER A 102 -14.82 7.72 2.92
N ASN A 103 -14.69 7.25 1.68
CA ASN A 103 -14.24 5.92 1.33
C ASN A 103 -12.80 5.96 0.80
N PRO A 104 -11.97 4.95 1.11
CA PRO A 104 -10.64 4.82 0.55
C PRO A 104 -10.67 4.78 -0.98
N PHE A 105 -9.71 5.44 -1.63
CA PHE A 105 -9.58 5.52 -3.10
C PHE A 105 -9.64 4.16 -3.82
N HIS A 106 -9.12 3.11 -3.18
CA HIS A 106 -9.03 1.76 -3.74
C HIS A 106 -10.19 0.84 -3.34
N ALA A 107 -11.19 1.35 -2.61
CA ALA A 107 -12.38 0.57 -2.25
C ALA A 107 -13.26 0.32 -3.48
N GLY A 108 -13.88 -0.87 -3.54
CA GLY A 108 -14.69 -1.28 -4.68
C GLY A 108 -15.63 -2.45 -4.35
N GLY A 109 -16.38 -2.92 -5.34
CA GLY A 109 -17.32 -4.05 -5.15
C GLY A 109 -16.69 -5.43 -5.33
N ARG A 110 -15.55 -5.51 -6.04
CA ARG A 110 -14.82 -6.75 -6.37
C ARG A 110 -13.32 -6.47 -6.51
N ILE A 111 -12.49 -7.49 -6.31
CA ILE A 111 -11.07 -7.42 -6.66
C ILE A 111 -11.00 -7.53 -8.18
N SER A 112 -10.33 -6.55 -8.78
CA SER A 112 -9.97 -6.46 -10.19
C SER A 112 -8.54 -5.95 -10.32
N VAL A 113 -7.95 -6.08 -11.51
CA VAL A 113 -6.68 -5.42 -11.82
C VAL A 113 -6.73 -3.92 -11.52
N ASP A 114 -7.84 -3.24 -11.85
CA ASP A 114 -8.02 -1.83 -11.52
C ASP A 114 -7.91 -1.57 -10.01
N SER A 115 -8.58 -2.38 -9.18
CA SER A 115 -8.46 -2.23 -7.73
C SER A 115 -7.06 -2.47 -7.18
N ILE A 116 -6.32 -3.44 -7.75
CA ILE A 116 -4.95 -3.76 -7.36
C ILE A 116 -4.03 -2.60 -7.73
N VAL A 117 -4.20 -2.04 -8.94
CA VAL A 117 -3.47 -0.86 -9.39
C VAL A 117 -3.79 0.36 -8.52
N ARG A 118 -5.06 0.61 -8.18
CA ARG A 118 -5.44 1.69 -7.26
C ARG A 118 -4.77 1.55 -5.89
N VAL A 119 -4.66 0.31 -5.36
CA VAL A 119 -3.92 0.07 -4.12
C VAL A 119 -2.46 0.48 -4.27
N ILE A 120 -1.79 0.10 -5.37
CA ILE A 120 -0.39 0.49 -5.63
C ILE A 120 -0.24 2.01 -5.76
N LEU A 121 -1.15 2.68 -6.48
CA LEU A 121 -1.13 4.14 -6.62
C LEU A 121 -1.25 4.85 -5.26
N SER A 122 -2.05 4.30 -4.35
CA SER A 122 -2.27 4.84 -2.99
C SER A 122 -1.11 4.63 -2.03
N GLN A 123 -0.08 3.86 -2.39
CA GLN A 123 1.09 3.64 -1.52
C GLN A 123 1.92 4.93 -1.40
N SER A 124 2.18 5.34 -0.15
CA SER A 124 2.99 6.50 0.19
C SER A 124 2.60 7.78 -0.56
N CYS A 125 1.29 7.98 -0.73
CA CYS A 125 0.71 9.03 -1.57
C CYS A 125 -0.60 9.53 -0.93
N THR A 126 -0.96 10.80 -1.18
CA THR A 126 -2.27 11.32 -0.80
C THR A 126 -3.35 10.79 -1.76
N ASN A 127 -4.62 10.86 -1.37
CA ASN A 127 -5.73 10.43 -2.21
C ASN A 127 -5.83 11.29 -3.49
N GLU A 128 -5.57 12.59 -3.39
CA GLU A 128 -5.64 13.54 -4.51
C GLU A 128 -4.58 13.20 -5.56
N ALA A 129 -3.34 12.94 -5.14
CA ALA A 129 -2.28 12.53 -6.05
C ALA A 129 -2.52 11.14 -6.65
N ALA A 130 -3.17 10.23 -5.93
CA ALA A 130 -3.58 8.93 -6.47
C ALA A 130 -4.74 9.02 -7.48
N LEU A 131 -5.67 9.95 -7.28
CA LEU A 131 -6.74 10.27 -8.23
C LEU A 131 -6.20 10.91 -9.51
N ASP A 132 -5.31 11.89 -9.38
CA ASP A 132 -4.62 12.53 -10.52
C ASP A 132 -3.82 11.49 -11.33
N ALA A 133 -3.12 10.58 -10.64
CA ALA A 133 -2.43 9.45 -11.25
C ALA A 133 -3.37 8.59 -12.11
N GLN A 134 -4.49 8.17 -11.52
CA GLN A 134 -5.46 7.31 -12.20
C GLN A 134 -6.08 8.02 -13.40
N GLN A 135 -6.44 9.29 -13.25
CA GLN A 135 -7.01 10.06 -14.36
C GLN A 135 -5.99 10.16 -15.50
N THR A 136 -4.73 10.47 -15.20
CA THR A 136 -3.64 10.53 -16.18
C THR A 136 -3.45 9.17 -16.88
N MET A 137 -3.56 8.05 -16.15
CA MET A 137 -3.55 6.72 -16.75
C MET A 137 -4.74 6.51 -17.69
N ILE A 138 -5.96 6.87 -17.29
CA ILE A 138 -7.16 6.73 -18.14
C ILE A 138 -6.99 7.45 -19.47
N TRP A 139 -6.46 8.68 -19.46
CA TRP A 139 -6.19 9.45 -20.68
C TRP A 139 -5.04 8.87 -21.52
N ALA A 140 -3.99 8.33 -20.89
CA ALA A 140 -2.81 7.83 -21.58
C ALA A 140 -2.99 6.44 -22.24
N TYR A 141 -4.05 5.71 -21.86
CA TYR A 141 -4.37 4.37 -22.35
C TYR A 141 -5.81 4.28 -22.90
N PRO A 142 -6.12 4.98 -24.01
CA PRO A 142 -7.42 4.87 -24.65
C PRO A 142 -7.60 3.51 -25.35
N PHE A 143 -8.84 3.24 -25.75
CA PHE A 143 -9.24 2.05 -26.50
C PHE A 143 -9.30 2.35 -28.00
N PRO A 144 -8.66 1.54 -28.86
CA PRO A 144 -8.78 1.67 -30.30
C PRO A 144 -10.15 1.15 -30.76
N VAL A 145 -11.02 2.04 -31.25
CA VAL A 145 -12.36 1.72 -31.74
C VAL A 145 -12.56 2.39 -33.10
N ASP A 146 -12.82 1.60 -34.13
CA ASP A 146 -13.08 2.06 -35.51
C ASP A 146 -12.06 3.08 -36.05
N GLY A 147 -10.78 2.88 -35.72
CA GLY A 147 -9.68 3.77 -36.12
C GLY A 147 -9.50 5.01 -35.24
N GLY A 148 -10.40 5.26 -34.29
CA GLY A 148 -10.33 6.31 -33.28
C GLY A 148 -9.81 5.83 -31.92
N ALA A 149 -9.55 6.80 -31.03
CA ALA A 149 -9.15 6.56 -29.65
C ALA A 149 -10.27 6.99 -28.69
N VAL A 150 -10.84 6.03 -27.96
CA VAL A 150 -11.94 6.26 -27.00
C VAL A 150 -11.39 6.18 -25.57
N VAL A 151 -11.64 7.20 -24.76
CA VAL A 151 -11.28 7.19 -23.33
C VAL A 151 -12.38 6.46 -22.56
N GLY A 152 -12.03 5.35 -21.92
CA GLY A 152 -12.96 4.56 -21.09
C GLY A 152 -13.02 5.04 -19.64
N LYS A 153 -13.76 4.30 -18.79
CA LYS A 153 -13.81 4.58 -17.35
C LYS A 153 -12.56 4.07 -16.64
N MET A 154 -11.97 3.00 -17.17
CA MET A 154 -10.70 2.44 -16.74
C MET A 154 -9.67 2.58 -17.86
N PRO A 155 -8.36 2.67 -17.54
CA PRO A 155 -7.35 2.64 -18.57
C PRO A 155 -7.34 1.27 -19.26
N ASN A 156 -6.89 1.23 -20.52
CA ASN A 156 -6.66 -0.02 -21.23
C ASN A 156 -5.46 -0.77 -20.63
N TYR A 157 -5.71 -1.60 -19.61
CA TYR A 157 -4.67 -2.38 -18.93
C TYR A 157 -3.97 -3.40 -19.85
N HIS A 158 -4.64 -3.88 -20.90
CA HIS A 158 -4.00 -4.74 -21.90
C HIS A 158 -2.92 -3.99 -22.69
N ALA A 159 -3.23 -2.77 -23.14
CA ALA A 159 -2.24 -1.92 -23.80
C ALA A 159 -1.12 -1.52 -22.83
N MET A 160 -1.46 -1.23 -21.57
CA MET A 160 -0.51 -0.89 -20.51
C MET A 160 0.46 -2.03 -20.17
N ARG A 161 0.02 -3.29 -20.30
CA ARG A 161 0.88 -4.46 -20.15
C ARG A 161 1.91 -4.54 -21.27
N LYS A 162 1.51 -4.36 -22.53
CA LYS A 162 2.36 -4.57 -23.72
C LYS A 162 3.38 -3.45 -23.99
N GLN A 163 3.10 -2.23 -23.56
CA GLN A 163 3.99 -1.09 -23.78
C GLN A 163 5.32 -1.16 -23.00
N SER A 164 6.23 -0.22 -23.29
CA SER A 164 7.45 -0.01 -22.51
C SER A 164 7.15 0.49 -21.09
N ILE A 165 8.02 0.13 -20.14
CA ILE A 165 7.93 0.63 -18.77
C ILE A 165 8.16 2.14 -18.69
N GLU A 166 8.96 2.70 -19.59
CA GLU A 166 9.28 4.13 -19.61
C GLU A 166 8.06 5.00 -19.90
N LYS A 167 7.14 4.54 -20.77
CA LYS A 167 5.86 5.23 -20.99
C LYS A 167 5.04 5.27 -19.70
N LEU A 168 4.96 4.17 -18.95
CA LEU A 168 4.24 4.17 -17.67
C LEU A 168 4.90 5.05 -16.61
N LYS A 169 6.24 5.08 -16.52
CA LYS A 169 6.96 5.99 -15.62
C LYS A 169 6.68 7.45 -15.95
N ALA A 170 6.63 7.81 -17.24
CA ALA A 170 6.28 9.16 -17.67
C ALA A 170 4.85 9.54 -17.25
N VAL A 171 3.89 8.63 -17.46
CA VAL A 171 2.49 8.78 -17.01
C VAL A 171 2.39 8.96 -15.49
N LEU A 172 3.23 8.27 -14.72
CA LEU A 172 3.21 8.30 -13.25
C LEU A 172 4.15 9.35 -12.63
N SER A 173 4.73 10.25 -13.43
CA SER A 173 5.77 11.19 -12.99
C SER A 173 5.37 12.06 -11.78
N ARG A 174 4.09 12.40 -11.63
CA ARG A 174 3.55 13.25 -10.55
C ARG A 174 3.17 12.50 -9.27
N THR A 175 3.27 11.17 -9.27
CA THR A 175 2.62 10.31 -8.25
C THR A 175 3.53 9.90 -7.10
N GLY A 176 4.82 10.24 -7.19
CA GLY A 176 5.87 9.78 -6.29
C GLY A 176 6.16 8.28 -6.42
N LEU A 177 7.42 7.88 -6.21
CA LEU A 177 7.87 6.48 -6.33
C LEU A 177 7.52 5.84 -7.70
N GLN A 178 7.48 6.64 -8.76
CA GLN A 178 7.02 6.24 -10.10
C GLN A 178 7.78 5.02 -10.65
N ASN A 179 9.07 4.88 -10.33
CA ASN A 179 9.85 3.72 -10.74
C ASN A 179 9.33 2.43 -10.08
N LEU A 180 9.07 2.46 -8.78
CA LEU A 180 8.53 1.32 -8.03
C LEU A 180 7.09 1.01 -8.47
N LYS A 181 6.25 2.04 -8.59
CA LYS A 181 4.84 1.90 -9.00
C LYS A 181 4.71 1.37 -10.42
N ALA A 182 5.44 1.93 -11.40
CA ALA A 182 5.40 1.47 -12.79
C ALA A 182 5.87 0.03 -12.93
N THR A 183 6.97 -0.33 -12.24
CA THR A 183 7.49 -1.70 -12.23
C THR A 183 6.50 -2.66 -11.58
N GLY A 184 5.92 -2.27 -10.44
CA GLY A 184 4.90 -3.05 -9.75
C GLY A 184 3.66 -3.29 -10.59
N ILE A 185 3.09 -2.23 -11.16
CA ILE A 185 1.89 -2.32 -11.99
C ILE A 185 2.12 -3.24 -13.19
N LYS A 186 3.20 -3.04 -13.96
CA LYS A 186 3.51 -3.95 -15.09
C LYS A 186 3.70 -5.39 -14.61
N GLY A 187 4.46 -5.60 -13.54
CA GLY A 187 4.67 -6.94 -12.97
C GLY A 187 3.39 -7.62 -12.51
N VAL A 188 2.41 -6.86 -11.98
CA VAL A 188 1.07 -7.39 -11.67
C VAL A 188 0.35 -7.81 -12.95
N LEU A 189 0.32 -6.94 -13.96
CA LEU A 189 -0.36 -7.24 -15.22
C LEU A 189 0.22 -8.47 -15.91
N ASP A 190 1.55 -8.60 -15.91
CA ASP A 190 2.25 -9.76 -16.48
C ASP A 190 1.97 -11.03 -15.65
N ALA A 191 2.07 -10.97 -14.31
CA ALA A 191 1.79 -12.13 -13.45
C ALA A 191 0.34 -12.65 -13.58
N VAL A 192 -0.64 -11.74 -13.67
CA VAL A 192 -2.06 -12.10 -13.88
C VAL A 192 -2.24 -12.74 -15.26
N TYR A 193 -1.65 -12.12 -16.31
CA TYR A 193 -1.71 -12.64 -17.66
C TYR A 193 -1.11 -14.05 -17.74
N GLU A 194 0.10 -14.25 -17.22
CA GLU A 194 0.79 -15.54 -17.19
C GLU A 194 0.00 -16.61 -16.42
N THR A 195 -0.58 -16.24 -15.27
CA THR A 195 -1.44 -17.13 -14.48
C THR A 195 -2.63 -17.62 -15.30
N ASN A 196 -3.28 -16.72 -16.03
CA ASN A 196 -4.43 -17.10 -16.85
C ASN A 196 -4.03 -17.87 -18.10
N ILE A 197 -2.89 -17.53 -18.74
CA ILE A 197 -2.34 -18.28 -19.86
C ILE A 197 -2.10 -19.75 -19.47
N ALA A 198 -1.52 -20.00 -18.29
CA ALA A 198 -1.27 -21.34 -17.79
C ALA A 198 -2.55 -22.15 -17.49
N ARG A 199 -3.71 -21.49 -17.42
CA ARG A 199 -5.02 -22.10 -17.12
C ARG A 199 -5.88 -22.33 -18.36
N ILE A 200 -5.42 -21.88 -19.54
CA ILE A 200 -6.12 -22.04 -20.81
C ILE A 200 -6.23 -23.52 -21.14
N LYS A 201 -7.44 -23.96 -21.51
CA LYS A 201 -7.64 -25.32 -22.02
C LYS A 201 -7.28 -25.39 -23.50
N PRO A 202 -6.72 -26.51 -23.99
CA PRO A 202 -6.47 -26.69 -25.42
C PRO A 202 -7.73 -26.45 -26.25
N GLY A 203 -7.65 -25.59 -27.27
CA GLY A 203 -8.75 -25.28 -28.19
C GLY A 203 -9.60 -24.04 -27.84
N GLU A 204 -9.31 -23.34 -26.74
CA GLU A 204 -10.03 -22.12 -26.37
C GLU A 204 -9.53 -20.91 -27.19
N VAL A 205 -10.46 -20.20 -27.86
CA VAL A 205 -10.12 -18.98 -28.63
C VAL A 205 -9.97 -17.82 -27.66
N ILE A 206 -8.77 -17.24 -27.63
CA ILE A 206 -8.45 -16.19 -26.67
C ILE A 206 -7.90 -14.97 -27.40
N TYR A 207 -8.47 -13.83 -27.02
CA TYR A 207 -8.03 -12.55 -27.51
C TYR A 207 -6.94 -12.00 -26.57
N ASP A 208 -5.73 -11.80 -27.10
CA ASP A 208 -4.61 -11.17 -26.38
C ASP A 208 -4.79 -9.63 -26.38
N GLY A 209 -5.81 -9.18 -25.64
CA GLY A 209 -6.10 -7.77 -25.44
C GLY A 209 -7.53 -7.50 -24.97
N ASN A 210 -7.99 -6.26 -25.17
CA ASN A 210 -9.38 -5.90 -24.95
C ASN A 210 -10.23 -6.28 -26.16
N LYS A 211 -11.45 -6.77 -25.96
CA LYS A 211 -12.35 -7.17 -27.06
C LYS A 211 -12.42 -6.08 -28.15
N PRO A 212 -12.31 -6.42 -29.45
CA PRO A 212 -12.45 -5.44 -30.53
C PRO A 212 -13.76 -4.65 -30.43
N GLY A 213 -13.68 -3.32 -30.60
CA GLY A 213 -14.81 -2.41 -30.47
C GLY A 213 -15.24 -2.10 -29.03
N ALA A 214 -14.58 -2.66 -28.01
CA ALA A 214 -14.88 -2.31 -26.62
C ALA A 214 -14.41 -0.88 -26.31
N THR A 215 -15.33 -0.07 -25.78
CA THR A 215 -15.10 1.32 -25.36
C THR A 215 -14.60 1.44 -23.91
N ASP A 216 -14.51 0.34 -23.19
CA ASP A 216 -14.04 0.28 -21.81
C ASP A 216 -13.30 -1.05 -21.54
N PHE A 217 -12.62 -1.14 -20.40
CA PHE A 217 -11.81 -2.28 -20.04
C PHE A 217 -12.64 -3.55 -19.82
N VAL A 218 -12.39 -4.58 -20.63
CA VAL A 218 -12.86 -5.95 -20.40
C VAL A 218 -11.66 -6.79 -19.93
N PRO A 219 -11.74 -7.42 -18.74
CA PRO A 219 -10.58 -8.09 -18.14
C PRO A 219 -9.94 -9.16 -19.03
N GLY A 220 -10.72 -10.09 -19.60
CA GLY A 220 -10.16 -11.21 -20.39
C GLY A 220 -9.07 -11.95 -19.61
N LEU A 221 -7.88 -12.10 -20.22
CA LEU A 221 -6.70 -12.68 -19.57
C LEU A 221 -6.11 -11.86 -18.41
N LEU A 222 -6.62 -10.64 -18.17
CA LEU A 222 -6.33 -9.84 -16.99
C LEU A 222 -7.40 -9.99 -15.90
N SER A 223 -8.27 -11.00 -15.97
CA SER A 223 -9.15 -11.34 -14.86
C SER A 223 -8.36 -11.89 -13.67
N VAL A 224 -8.85 -11.62 -12.47
CA VAL A 224 -8.31 -12.13 -11.20
C VAL A 224 -9.32 -13.02 -10.48
N ASP A 225 -10.27 -13.60 -11.22
CA ASP A 225 -11.32 -14.46 -10.65
C ASP A 225 -10.76 -15.69 -9.91
N TYR A 226 -9.55 -16.15 -10.25
CA TYR A 226 -8.85 -17.20 -9.49
C TYR A 226 -8.61 -16.86 -8.01
N ILE A 227 -8.67 -15.58 -7.64
CA ILE A 227 -8.59 -15.16 -6.24
C ILE A 227 -9.86 -15.58 -5.49
N TYR A 228 -11.02 -15.53 -6.14
CA TYR A 228 -12.28 -15.99 -5.56
C TYR A 228 -12.36 -17.51 -5.49
N GLU A 229 -11.83 -18.21 -6.49
CA GLU A 229 -11.68 -19.67 -6.43
C GLU A 229 -10.77 -20.08 -5.25
N ALA A 230 -9.67 -19.35 -5.03
CA ALA A 230 -8.81 -19.59 -3.88
C ALA A 230 -9.54 -19.35 -2.55
N TYR A 231 -10.45 -18.38 -2.50
CA TYR A 231 -11.30 -18.14 -1.33
C TYR A 231 -12.24 -19.34 -1.06
N GLU A 232 -12.87 -19.89 -2.09
CA GLU A 232 -13.76 -21.04 -1.95
C GLU A 232 -13.01 -22.28 -1.47
N GLN A 233 -11.76 -22.46 -1.89
CA GLN A 233 -10.94 -23.64 -1.54
C GLN A 233 -10.27 -23.54 -0.18
N GLY A 234 -9.79 -22.36 0.22
CA GLY A 234 -8.93 -22.19 1.39
C GLY A 234 -9.21 -20.95 2.23
N GLY A 235 -10.33 -20.28 2.00
CA GLY A 235 -10.80 -19.14 2.78
C GLY A 235 -9.89 -17.92 2.70
N LYS A 236 -9.93 -17.09 3.76
CA LYS A 236 -9.20 -15.80 3.82
C LYS A 236 -7.69 -15.96 3.66
N GLN A 237 -7.10 -17.03 4.20
CA GLN A 237 -5.65 -17.25 4.13
C GLN A 237 -5.21 -17.53 2.69
N ALA A 238 -5.93 -18.37 1.94
CA ALA A 238 -5.61 -18.66 0.56
C ALA A 238 -5.70 -17.41 -0.35
N VAL A 239 -6.69 -16.54 -0.11
CA VAL A 239 -6.77 -15.23 -0.79
C VAL A 239 -5.55 -14.37 -0.49
N PHE A 240 -5.19 -14.25 0.78
CA PHE A 240 -4.02 -13.47 1.18
C PHE A 240 -2.75 -13.99 0.52
N ASP A 241 -2.54 -15.31 0.53
CA ASP A 241 -1.36 -15.96 -0.04
C ASP A 241 -1.27 -15.71 -1.56
N LYS A 242 -2.39 -15.68 -2.28
CA LYS A 242 -2.43 -15.31 -3.70
C LYS A 242 -2.13 -13.83 -3.92
N LEU A 243 -2.71 -12.94 -3.11
CA LEU A 243 -2.50 -11.50 -3.25
C LEU A 243 -1.05 -11.10 -3.00
N VAL A 244 -0.40 -11.66 -1.99
CA VAL A 244 1.00 -11.30 -1.64
C VAL A 244 2.05 -11.89 -2.59
N GLN A 245 1.66 -12.75 -3.53
CA GLN A 245 2.51 -13.17 -4.63
C GLN A 245 2.66 -12.06 -5.68
N LEU A 246 1.67 -11.18 -5.79
CA LEU A 246 1.68 -10.08 -6.75
C LEU A 246 2.76 -9.05 -6.41
N PRO A 247 3.50 -8.52 -7.40
CA PRO A 247 4.48 -7.47 -7.19
C PRO A 247 3.90 -6.23 -6.51
N GLN A 248 4.65 -5.62 -5.59
CA GLN A 248 4.23 -4.46 -4.78
C GLN A 248 3.00 -4.67 -3.87
N ILE A 249 2.47 -5.89 -3.76
CA ILE A 249 1.41 -6.22 -2.80
C ILE A 249 2.02 -6.84 -1.55
N GLY A 250 2.04 -6.05 -0.46
CA GLY A 250 2.41 -6.51 0.88
C GLY A 250 1.20 -6.77 1.77
N VAL A 251 1.44 -7.12 3.04
CA VAL A 251 0.41 -7.47 4.04
C VAL A 251 -0.73 -6.45 4.10
N LYS A 252 -0.40 -5.16 4.29
CA LYS A 252 -1.39 -4.07 4.36
C LYS A 252 -2.20 -3.98 3.07
N SER A 253 -1.55 -4.00 1.92
CA SER A 253 -2.20 -3.89 0.60
C SER A 253 -3.14 -5.07 0.34
N ALA A 254 -2.74 -6.29 0.68
CA ALA A 254 -3.59 -7.47 0.58
C ALA A 254 -4.83 -7.34 1.50
N CYS A 255 -4.63 -6.93 2.76
CA CYS A 255 -5.74 -6.68 3.68
C CYS A 255 -6.69 -5.58 3.20
N CYS A 256 -6.19 -4.52 2.56
CA CYS A 256 -7.03 -3.49 1.94
C CYS A 256 -7.92 -4.07 0.83
N LEU A 257 -7.36 -4.87 -0.08
CA LEU A 257 -8.13 -5.52 -1.15
C LEU A 257 -9.19 -6.47 -0.58
N MET A 258 -8.80 -7.32 0.36
CA MET A 258 -9.71 -8.26 1.01
C MET A 258 -10.84 -7.53 1.78
N GLY A 259 -10.51 -6.51 2.56
CA GLY A 259 -11.47 -5.77 3.37
C GLY A 259 -12.40 -4.91 2.52
N PHE A 260 -11.87 -4.13 1.59
CA PHE A 260 -12.67 -3.16 0.85
C PHE A 260 -13.35 -3.75 -0.39
N ASN A 261 -12.81 -4.80 -1.00
CA ASN A 261 -13.31 -5.32 -2.28
C ASN A 261 -13.95 -6.71 -2.18
N MET A 262 -13.67 -7.46 -1.10
CA MET A 262 -14.36 -8.73 -0.81
C MET A 262 -15.23 -8.65 0.46
N LYS A 263 -15.20 -7.53 1.20
CA LYS A 263 -15.91 -7.36 2.47
C LYS A 263 -15.55 -8.42 3.51
N LEU A 264 -14.31 -8.92 3.45
CA LEU A 264 -13.82 -9.90 4.42
C LEU A 264 -13.52 -9.19 5.76
N PRO A 265 -13.78 -9.84 6.91
CA PRO A 265 -13.42 -9.30 8.21
C PRO A 265 -11.90 -9.43 8.41
N VAL A 266 -11.19 -8.48 7.82
CA VAL A 266 -9.75 -8.28 7.93
C VAL A 266 -9.48 -6.79 8.12
N PHE A 267 -8.39 -6.47 8.81
CA PHE A 267 -8.07 -5.10 9.17
C PHE A 267 -6.68 -4.73 8.65
N ALA A 268 -6.63 -3.74 7.77
CA ALA A 268 -5.38 -3.24 7.23
C ALA A 268 -4.75 -2.24 8.21
N VAL A 269 -3.61 -2.63 8.80
CA VAL A 269 -2.85 -1.75 9.71
C VAL A 269 -1.88 -0.93 8.88
N ASP A 270 -2.09 0.39 8.83
CA ASP A 270 -1.17 1.34 8.22
C ASP A 270 -0.27 2.02 9.27
N THR A 271 0.48 3.04 8.86
CA THR A 271 1.37 3.78 9.74
C THR A 271 0.64 4.53 10.85
N HIS A 272 -0.57 5.02 10.58
CA HIS A 272 -1.36 5.77 11.57
C HIS A 272 -1.94 4.83 12.62
N VAL A 273 -2.52 3.71 12.19
CA VAL A 273 -3.02 2.66 13.09
C VAL A 273 -1.88 2.10 13.94
N ALA A 274 -0.75 1.76 13.33
CA ALA A 274 0.41 1.24 14.07
C ALA A 274 1.01 2.28 15.02
N GLY A 275 0.98 3.57 14.66
CA GLY A 275 1.44 4.66 15.52
C GLY A 275 0.54 4.82 16.74
N MET A 276 -0.78 4.85 16.53
CA MET A 276 -1.76 4.94 17.61
C MET A 276 -1.71 3.72 18.54
N ALA A 277 -1.61 2.50 17.98
CA ALA A 277 -1.46 1.28 18.77
C ALA A 277 -0.26 1.42 19.73
N LYS A 278 0.93 1.73 19.19
CA LYS A 278 2.16 1.90 20.00
C LYS A 278 2.06 2.97 21.10
N LEU A 279 1.24 4.01 20.89
CA LEU A 279 1.03 5.05 21.90
C LEU A 279 0.14 4.57 23.05
N LEU A 280 -0.76 3.63 22.77
CA LEU A 280 -1.74 3.11 23.72
C LEU A 280 -1.27 1.83 24.42
N GLY A 281 -0.17 1.22 23.95
CA GLY A 281 0.42 -0.01 24.48
C GLY A 281 0.43 -1.11 23.45
#